data_AF-A0A100WLC3-F1
#
_entry.id   AF-A0A100WLC3-F1
#
_cell.length_a   1.000
_cell.length_b   1.000
_cell.length_c   1.000
_cell.angle_alpha   90.00
_cell.angle_beta   90.00
_cell.angle_gamma   90.00
#
_symmetry.space_group_name_H-M   'P 1'
#
loop_
_entity.id
_entity.type
_entity.pdbx_description
1 polymer ?
#
loop_
_entity_poly.entity_id
_entity_poly.type
_entity_poly.pdbx_seq_one_letter_code
_entity_poly.pdbx_strand_id
1 'polypeptide(L)'
;MTETAEPEADALEVPPGEADKPVWWARHYTFFGTAVGLVFVWFSLTPSLLPRGPLFQGLVSGAAGATGYGIGVFGVWLVRYMRSVETSPRAPKWAWLSLLVIGVIGQVLMIIYFHVWQDEIRDFMGVPRLTFWDHPLTAVLSLVALFAFVEVGQLIRRLVRYLDLKLDRFLPPRVSAVVVVALLLALSIALLNGVVVRVAMSTINRTFAAVNDETDPDFAAPTSVLRSGGPQSLASWESLGHQGRVFVSAGPTVQQLSRFSGKPAVEPIRAYAGLHSADGIKATAALAARELQRTGGLNRAVVAVATTTGTGWINEAEASALEYMYNGNTAIVSMQYSFLPSWLSFLVDQENARQAGQALFEAVDALVRAMPEDKRPKLVVFGESLGSFGGEAPFLSLNNLVARTDGALFSGPTFKNTIWTTLTRERDAGSPEWLPIYDDGQNVRFVAKAENLNRPDAQWGHPRAVYLQHASDPISWWTPDLLFAKPDWLREPRGYDVSRRMEWIPVVTFLQVSADMAVAVDVPDGHGHVYVQNVADAWAAVLQPPGWTPEMTAKLRPMLSSNENA
;
A
#
# COMPACT_ATOMS: atom_id res chain seq x y z
N MET A 1 73.78 57.07 25.14
CA MET A 1 72.63 56.95 26.06
C MET A 1 71.84 58.23 25.88
N THR A 2 70.57 58.23 25.48
CA THR A 2 69.50 57.34 25.96
C THR A 2 68.34 57.31 24.96
N GLU A 3 67.61 56.20 24.98
CA GLU A 3 66.51 55.77 24.11
C GLU A 3 65.22 56.60 24.21
N THR A 4 64.46 56.51 23.11
CA THR A 4 63.05 56.80 22.87
C THR A 4 62.08 55.82 23.55
N ALA A 5 60.94 56.30 24.04
CA ALA A 5 59.67 55.55 24.06
C ALA A 5 58.46 56.51 24.14
N GLU A 6 57.47 56.24 23.28
CA GLU A 6 56.19 56.94 23.04
C GLU A 6 55.05 56.47 24.00
N PRO A 7 53.88 57.16 24.02
CA PRO A 7 52.95 57.18 25.16
C PRO A 7 51.80 56.15 25.09
N GLU A 8 51.35 55.69 26.26
CA GLU A 8 50.10 54.93 26.44
C GLU A 8 48.90 55.88 26.50
N ALA A 9 47.93 55.66 25.61
CA ALA A 9 46.61 56.29 25.64
C ALA A 9 45.58 55.28 26.20
N ASP A 10 45.05 55.65 27.36
CA ASP A 10 44.04 54.94 28.13
C ASP A 10 42.69 54.94 27.38
N ALA A 11 42.22 53.76 26.96
CA ALA A 11 40.96 53.58 26.24
C ALA A 11 39.88 53.05 27.19
N LEU A 12 38.87 53.90 27.44
CA LEU A 12 37.67 53.62 28.23
C LEU A 12 36.98 52.32 27.78
N GLU A 13 36.86 51.36 28.70
CA GLU A 13 36.03 50.15 28.55
C GLU A 13 34.55 50.52 28.41
N VAL A 14 33.97 50.18 27.25
CA VAL A 14 32.52 50.15 27.05
C VAL A 14 31.99 48.82 27.60
N PRO A 15 30.96 48.80 28.47
CA PRO A 15 30.42 47.55 28.99
C PRO A 15 29.80 46.72 27.85
N PRO A 16 29.92 45.38 27.86
CA PRO A 16 29.36 44.54 26.82
C PRO A 16 27.83 44.68 26.84
N GLY A 17 27.30 45.28 25.77
CA GLY A 17 25.86 45.35 25.54
C GLY A 17 25.26 43.94 25.59
N GLU A 18 24.17 43.80 26.34
CA GLU A 18 23.31 42.62 26.35
C GLU A 18 23.12 42.12 24.92
N ALA A 19 23.76 41.00 24.59
CA ALA A 19 23.45 40.26 23.39
C ALA A 19 22.01 39.77 23.57
N ASP A 20 21.07 40.40 22.87
CA ASP A 20 19.70 39.95 22.69
C ASP A 20 19.71 38.43 22.52
N LYS A 21 19.31 37.70 23.56
CA LYS A 21 19.13 36.25 23.44
C LYS A 21 18.05 36.07 22.38
N PRO A 22 18.37 35.48 21.22
CA PRO A 22 17.40 35.40 20.14
C PRO A 22 16.20 34.60 20.63
N VAL A 23 15.01 35.20 20.55
CA VAL A 23 13.76 34.54 20.90
C VAL A 23 13.68 33.25 20.10
N TRP A 24 13.28 32.14 20.71
CA TRP A 24 13.41 30.79 20.16
C TRP A 24 12.81 30.60 18.74
N TRP A 25 11.88 31.46 18.32
CA TRP A 25 11.27 31.49 16.99
C TRP A 25 12.07 32.28 15.94
N ALA A 26 13.04 33.12 16.35
CA ALA A 26 13.96 33.87 15.48
C ALA A 26 15.11 32.99 14.95
N ARG A 27 14.81 31.74 14.57
CA ARG A 27 15.75 30.92 13.79
C ARG A 27 15.81 31.50 12.38
N HIS A 28 17.03 31.66 11.86
CA HIS A 28 17.30 32.26 10.55
C HIS A 28 16.79 31.36 9.41
N TYR A 29 15.49 31.40 9.11
CA TYR A 29 14.94 30.78 7.92
C TYR A 29 15.55 31.42 6.68
N THR A 30 16.05 30.59 5.77
CA THR A 30 16.60 31.10 4.51
C THR A 30 15.45 31.51 3.60
N PHE A 31 15.49 32.72 3.05
CA PHE A 31 14.47 33.23 2.12
C PHE A 31 14.13 32.22 1.01
N PHE A 32 15.15 31.69 0.33
CA PHE A 32 14.96 30.75 -0.77
C PHE A 32 14.37 29.41 -0.28
N GLY A 33 14.81 28.90 0.87
CA GLY A 33 14.17 27.75 1.54
C GLY A 33 12.69 28.01 1.82
N THR A 34 12.33 29.15 2.41
CA THR A 34 10.94 29.49 2.70
C THR A 34 10.10 29.61 1.43
N ALA A 35 10.63 30.24 0.39
CA ALA A 35 9.95 30.38 -0.90
C ALA A 35 9.68 29.02 -1.57
N VAL A 36 10.68 28.14 -1.65
CA VAL A 36 10.53 26.80 -2.23
C VAL A 36 9.60 25.93 -1.38
N GLY A 37 9.72 26.00 -0.05
CA GLY A 37 8.82 25.31 0.88
C GLY A 37 7.37 25.70 0.67
N LEU A 38 7.08 26.99 0.50
CA LEU A 38 5.73 27.49 0.22
C LEU A 38 5.17 26.96 -1.11
N VAL A 39 5.98 26.93 -2.16
CA VAL A 39 5.57 26.34 -3.46
C VAL A 39 5.23 24.85 -3.30
N PHE A 40 5.99 24.11 -2.51
CA PHE A 40 5.70 22.69 -2.25
C PHE A 40 4.42 22.49 -1.43
N VAL A 41 4.10 23.41 -0.50
CA VAL A 41 2.79 23.43 0.18
C VAL A 41 1.66 23.68 -0.82
N TRP A 42 1.86 24.51 -1.84
CA TRP A 42 0.85 24.67 -2.89
C TRP A 42 0.72 23.42 -3.75
N PHE A 43 1.84 22.79 -4.11
CA PHE A 43 1.81 21.53 -4.85
C PHE A 43 1.11 20.41 -4.08
N SER A 44 1.26 20.32 -2.75
CA SER A 44 0.58 19.28 -1.96
C SER A 44 -0.95 19.40 -1.96
N LEU A 45 -1.47 20.60 -2.23
CA LEU A 45 -2.90 20.89 -2.32
C LEU A 45 -3.50 20.55 -3.70
N THR A 46 -2.69 20.08 -4.65
CA THR A 46 -3.19 19.58 -5.93
C THR A 46 -3.95 18.25 -5.76
N PRO A 47 -4.82 17.88 -6.71
CA PRO A 47 -5.59 16.63 -6.66
C PRO A 47 -4.68 15.39 -6.66
N SER A 48 -5.13 14.33 -5.98
CA SER A 48 -4.47 13.01 -5.91
C SER A 48 -5.43 11.90 -6.36
N LEU A 49 -5.09 10.63 -6.16
CA LEU A 49 -5.95 9.49 -6.48
C LEU A 49 -7.22 9.49 -5.63
N LEU A 50 -7.08 9.64 -4.30
CA LEU A 50 -8.19 9.52 -3.36
C LEU A 50 -8.49 10.82 -2.60
N PRO A 51 -9.76 11.02 -2.16
CA PRO A 51 -10.10 12.12 -1.28
C PRO A 51 -9.48 11.92 0.11
N ARG A 52 -8.84 12.96 0.66
CA ARG A 52 -8.15 12.89 1.96
C ARG A 52 -8.85 13.71 3.02
N GLY A 53 -8.92 13.18 4.24
CA GLY A 53 -9.29 13.94 5.42
C GLY A 53 -8.19 14.90 5.90
N PRO A 54 -8.47 15.74 6.91
CA PRO A 54 -7.54 16.77 7.40
C PRO A 54 -6.20 16.23 7.88
N LEU A 55 -6.20 15.06 8.52
CA LEU A 55 -5.00 14.45 9.08
C LEU A 55 -3.98 14.15 7.99
N PHE A 56 -4.37 13.34 7.00
CA PHE A 56 -3.48 12.92 5.92
C PHE A 56 -3.10 14.09 5.02
N GLN A 57 -4.02 15.00 4.68
CA GLN A 57 -3.68 16.19 3.92
C GLN A 57 -2.69 17.10 4.67
N GLY A 58 -2.85 17.22 5.99
CA GLY A 58 -1.92 17.94 6.86
C GLY A 58 -0.52 17.34 6.84
N LEU A 59 -0.42 16.03 6.98
CA LEU A 59 0.87 15.31 6.90
C LEU A 59 1.55 15.49 5.54
N VAL A 60 0.82 15.33 4.44
CA VAL A 60 1.36 15.52 3.08
C VAL A 60 1.85 16.95 2.88
N SER A 61 1.06 17.95 3.29
CA SER A 61 1.42 19.36 3.11
C SER A 61 2.61 19.76 3.98
N GLY A 62 2.66 19.26 5.22
CA GLY A 62 3.80 19.48 6.11
C GLY A 62 5.08 18.82 5.60
N ALA A 63 5.00 17.56 5.15
CA ALA A 63 6.11 16.83 4.57
C ALA A 63 6.61 17.50 3.28
N ALA A 64 5.72 17.82 2.35
CA ALA A 64 6.07 18.50 1.11
C ALA A 64 6.73 19.85 1.38
N GLY A 65 6.14 20.67 2.26
CA GLY A 65 6.71 21.97 2.65
C GLY A 65 8.10 21.84 3.29
N ALA A 66 8.30 20.86 4.16
CA ALA A 66 9.60 20.58 4.77
C ALA A 66 10.63 20.11 3.74
N THR A 67 10.24 19.26 2.79
CA THR A 67 11.12 18.81 1.69
C THR A 67 11.47 19.97 0.77
N GLY A 68 10.50 20.78 0.36
CA GLY A 68 10.73 21.99 -0.44
C GLY A 68 11.67 22.97 0.27
N TYR A 69 11.48 23.17 1.58
CA TYR A 69 12.40 23.96 2.39
C TYR A 69 13.82 23.38 2.39
N GLY A 70 13.94 22.06 2.57
CA GLY A 70 15.21 21.34 2.49
C GLY A 70 15.92 21.52 1.15
N ILE A 71 15.18 21.38 0.04
CA ILE A 71 15.68 21.57 -1.33
C ILE A 71 16.15 23.02 -1.53
N GLY A 72 15.38 24.01 -1.06
CA GLY A 72 15.79 25.41 -1.16
C GLY A 72 17.07 25.69 -0.34
N VAL A 73 17.14 25.21 0.90
CA VAL A 73 18.37 25.35 1.71
C VAL A 73 19.56 24.66 1.03
N PHE A 74 19.37 23.47 0.46
CA PHE A 74 20.39 22.77 -0.30
C PHE A 74 20.83 23.55 -1.54
N GLY A 75 19.90 24.16 -2.28
CA GLY A 75 20.22 25.02 -3.42
C GLY A 75 21.09 26.23 -3.02
N VAL A 76 20.79 26.89 -1.91
CA VAL A 76 21.63 27.97 -1.37
C VAL A 76 23.02 27.45 -1.01
N TRP A 77 23.10 26.30 -0.34
CA TRP A 77 24.38 25.68 0.00
C TRP A 77 25.19 25.30 -1.25
N LEU A 78 24.56 24.72 -2.26
CA LEU A 78 25.21 24.30 -3.51
C LEU A 78 25.78 25.51 -4.27
N VAL A 79 25.03 26.61 -4.35
CA VAL A 79 25.52 27.85 -4.97
C VAL A 79 26.71 28.42 -4.20
N ARG A 80 26.66 28.42 -2.86
CA ARG A 80 27.80 28.84 -2.02
C ARG A 80 29.02 27.97 -2.28
N TYR A 81 28.82 26.65 -2.32
CA TYR A 81 29.85 25.66 -2.59
C TYR A 81 30.52 25.89 -3.96
N MET A 82 29.73 26.01 -5.04
CA MET A 82 30.25 26.24 -6.39
C MET A 82 30.98 27.58 -6.52
N ARG A 83 30.55 28.61 -5.78
CA ARG A 83 31.19 29.94 -5.78
C ARG A 83 32.35 30.07 -4.78
N SER A 84 32.63 29.04 -3.97
CA SER A 84 33.60 29.11 -2.88
C SER A 84 33.40 30.30 -1.92
N VAL A 85 32.14 30.67 -1.67
CA VAL A 85 31.77 31.76 -0.75
C VAL A 85 31.10 31.21 0.50
N GLU A 86 31.52 31.68 1.67
CA GLU A 86 31.05 31.15 2.96
C GLU A 86 29.65 31.67 3.35
N THR A 87 29.30 32.87 2.90
CA THR A 87 28.02 33.53 3.23
C THR A 87 27.26 33.97 1.97
N SER A 88 25.94 34.08 2.08
CA SER A 88 25.11 34.72 1.06
C SER A 88 24.60 36.06 1.60
N PRO A 89 24.41 37.06 0.73
CA PRO A 89 23.72 38.29 1.10
C PRO A 89 22.37 37.99 1.75
N ARG A 90 22.01 38.72 2.80
CA ARG A 90 20.68 38.64 3.40
C ARG A 90 19.65 39.14 2.38
N ALA A 91 18.54 38.42 2.25
CA ALA A 91 17.45 38.89 1.41
C ALA A 91 16.93 40.25 1.96
N PRO A 92 16.75 41.25 1.10
CA PRO A 92 16.31 42.57 1.53
C PRO A 92 14.86 42.52 2.04
N LYS A 93 14.46 43.47 2.89
CA LYS A 93 13.11 43.51 3.49
C LYS A 93 11.98 43.50 2.45
N TRP A 94 12.18 44.16 1.31
CA TRP A 94 11.18 44.17 0.22
C TRP A 94 10.98 42.78 -0.41
N ALA A 95 12.00 41.92 -0.44
CA ALA A 95 11.87 40.56 -0.95
C ALA A 95 11.01 39.72 0.01
N TRP A 96 11.22 39.85 1.32
CA TRP A 96 10.37 39.23 2.33
C TRP A 96 8.93 39.74 2.29
N LEU A 97 8.73 41.05 2.11
CA LEU A 97 7.40 41.62 1.93
C LEU A 97 6.72 41.09 0.67
N SER A 98 7.46 40.96 -0.43
CA SER A 98 6.96 40.39 -1.68
C SER A 98 6.56 38.94 -1.51
N LEU A 99 7.39 38.13 -0.84
CA LEU A 99 7.08 36.74 -0.52
C LEU A 99 5.86 36.62 0.39
N LEU A 100 5.69 37.53 1.36
CA LEU A 100 4.51 37.57 2.21
C LEU A 100 3.24 37.88 1.39
N VAL A 101 3.27 38.92 0.56
CA VAL A 101 2.11 39.32 -0.26
C VAL A 101 1.74 38.23 -1.26
N ILE A 102 2.71 37.76 -2.05
CA ILE A 102 2.51 36.65 -2.99
C ILE A 102 2.08 35.39 -2.25
N GLY A 103 2.68 35.14 -1.09
CA GLY A 103 2.39 33.98 -0.27
C GLY A 103 0.95 33.95 0.24
N VAL A 104 0.46 35.08 0.76
CA VAL A 104 -0.94 35.22 1.21
C VAL A 104 -1.90 35.08 0.05
N ILE A 105 -1.67 35.78 -1.07
CA ILE A 105 -2.55 35.71 -2.24
C ILE A 105 -2.57 34.28 -2.80
N GLY A 106 -1.40 33.68 -3.01
CA GLY A 106 -1.26 32.32 -3.50
C GLY A 106 -1.91 31.30 -2.57
N GLN A 107 -1.73 31.44 -1.25
CA GLN A 107 -2.35 30.54 -0.28
C GLN A 107 -3.88 30.63 -0.29
N VAL A 108 -4.45 31.84 -0.37
CA VAL A 108 -5.90 32.02 -0.49
C VAL A 108 -6.44 31.37 -1.76
N LEU A 109 -5.77 31.59 -2.90
CA LEU A 109 -6.14 30.95 -4.17
C LEU A 109 -6.06 29.42 -4.07
N MET A 110 -4.99 28.90 -3.48
CA MET A 110 -4.81 27.45 -3.33
C MET A 110 -5.82 26.83 -2.38
N ILE A 111 -6.27 27.52 -1.33
CA ILE A 111 -7.37 27.04 -0.48
C ILE A 111 -8.67 26.95 -1.29
N ILE A 112 -8.97 27.94 -2.13
CA ILE A 112 -10.15 27.94 -3.01
C ILE A 112 -10.06 26.78 -4.00
N TYR A 113 -8.94 26.63 -4.70
CA TYR A 113 -8.74 25.54 -5.65
C TYR A 113 -8.77 24.18 -4.98
N PHE A 114 -8.12 24.03 -3.81
CA PHE A 114 -8.17 22.81 -3.02
C PHE A 114 -9.60 22.44 -2.67
N HIS A 115 -10.41 23.39 -2.20
CA HIS A 115 -11.82 23.15 -1.90
C HIS A 115 -12.58 22.64 -3.14
N VAL A 116 -12.45 23.32 -4.29
CA VAL A 116 -13.09 22.90 -5.54
C VAL A 116 -12.62 21.50 -5.99
N TRP A 117 -11.33 21.23 -5.95
CA TRP A 117 -10.77 19.95 -6.37
C TRP A 117 -11.12 18.80 -5.44
N GLN A 118 -11.19 19.05 -4.13
CA GLN A 118 -11.62 18.06 -3.16
C GLN A 118 -13.11 17.74 -3.29
N ASP A 119 -13.95 18.73 -3.58
CA ASP A 119 -15.36 18.52 -3.88
C ASP A 119 -15.53 17.72 -5.19
N GLU A 120 -14.79 18.07 -6.24
CA GLU A 120 -14.82 17.33 -7.52
C GLU A 120 -14.48 15.85 -7.35
N ILE A 121 -13.39 15.52 -6.64
CA ILE A 121 -13.01 14.11 -6.39
C ILE A 121 -14.04 13.39 -5.53
N ARG A 122 -14.56 14.06 -4.48
CA ARG A 122 -15.53 13.45 -3.56
C ARG A 122 -16.87 13.19 -4.21
N ASP A 123 -17.38 14.14 -4.97
CA ASP A 123 -18.63 13.99 -5.73
C ASP A 123 -18.50 12.86 -6.75
N PHE A 124 -17.33 12.78 -7.40
CA PHE A 124 -17.03 11.75 -8.39
C PHE A 124 -16.96 10.33 -7.82
N MET A 125 -16.51 10.19 -6.57
CA MET A 125 -16.47 8.92 -5.85
C MET A 125 -17.71 8.68 -4.97
N GLY A 126 -18.65 9.63 -4.88
CA GLY A 126 -19.83 9.51 -4.03
C GLY A 126 -19.55 9.59 -2.52
N VAL A 127 -18.45 10.23 -2.11
CA VAL A 127 -18.04 10.38 -0.71
C VAL A 127 -18.48 11.75 -0.15
N PRO A 128 -18.82 11.88 1.14
CA PRO A 128 -19.19 13.17 1.73
C PRO A 128 -18.12 14.26 1.56
N ARG A 129 -18.57 15.46 1.17
CA ARG A 129 -17.75 16.68 1.07
C ARG A 129 -17.12 17.07 2.40
N LEU A 130 -16.01 17.81 2.32
CA LEU A 130 -15.37 18.36 3.51
C LEU A 130 -16.29 19.38 4.18
N THR A 131 -16.32 19.35 5.50
CA THR A 131 -16.97 20.36 6.32
C THR A 131 -16.09 21.60 6.42
N PHE A 132 -16.69 22.72 6.85
CA PHE A 132 -15.93 23.96 7.05
C PHE A 132 -14.73 23.78 7.98
N TRP A 133 -14.88 22.99 9.06
CA TRP A 133 -13.84 22.79 10.08
C TRP A 133 -12.66 21.94 9.61
N ASP A 134 -12.84 21.16 8.54
CA ASP A 134 -11.77 20.35 7.97
C ASP A 134 -10.64 21.21 7.38
N HIS A 135 -10.98 22.37 6.82
CA HIS A 135 -10.01 23.30 6.23
C HIS A 135 -9.05 23.92 7.26
N PRO A 136 -9.52 24.60 8.34
CA PRO A 136 -8.63 25.15 9.36
C PRO A 136 -7.89 24.05 10.12
N LEU A 137 -8.51 22.88 10.35
CA LEU A 137 -7.82 21.74 10.96
C LEU A 137 -6.66 21.26 10.07
N THR A 138 -6.88 21.13 8.76
CA THR A 138 -5.82 20.79 7.79
C THR A 138 -4.68 21.79 7.85
N ALA A 139 -4.98 23.10 7.92
CA ALA A 139 -3.96 24.14 8.01
C ALA A 139 -3.11 24.03 9.29
N VAL A 140 -3.74 23.81 10.45
CA VAL A 140 -3.04 23.63 11.73
C VAL A 140 -2.16 22.38 11.69
N LEU A 141 -2.70 21.25 11.24
CA LEU A 141 -1.95 19.99 11.14
C LEU A 141 -0.79 20.10 10.15
N SER A 142 -0.98 20.80 9.03
CA SER A 142 0.09 21.07 8.06
C SER A 142 1.25 21.84 8.69
N LEU A 143 0.95 22.88 9.48
CA LEU A 143 1.97 23.66 10.17
C LEU A 143 2.70 22.80 11.20
N VAL A 144 1.97 22.08 12.05
CA VAL A 144 2.56 21.18 13.06
C VAL A 144 3.48 20.16 12.41
N ALA A 145 3.03 19.48 11.35
CA ALA A 145 3.83 18.51 10.62
C ALA A 145 5.06 19.15 9.96
N LEU A 146 4.90 20.31 9.32
CA LEU A 146 6.01 21.06 8.71
C LEU A 146 7.09 21.37 9.74
N PHE A 147 6.70 21.97 10.88
CA PHE A 147 7.64 22.31 11.94
C PHE A 147 8.30 21.07 12.51
N ALA A 148 7.55 19.99 12.77
CA ALA A 148 8.09 18.74 13.25
C ALA A 148 9.17 18.18 12.29
N PHE A 149 8.88 18.08 11.00
CA PHE A 149 9.84 17.57 10.00
C PHE A 149 11.06 18.49 9.83
N VAL A 150 10.86 19.81 9.83
CA VAL A 150 11.97 20.78 9.73
C VAL A 150 12.85 20.74 10.99
N GLU A 151 12.28 20.57 12.18
CA GLU A 151 13.04 20.39 13.42
C GLU A 151 13.82 19.08 13.42
N VAL A 152 13.22 17.97 12.98
CA VAL A 152 13.94 16.69 12.79
C VAL A 152 15.13 16.89 11.83
N GLY A 153 14.92 17.54 10.69
CA GLY A 153 15.99 17.84 9.74
C GLY A 153 17.09 18.74 10.33
N GLN A 154 16.74 19.69 11.19
CA GLN A 154 17.71 20.52 11.90
C GLN A 154 18.49 19.73 12.95
N LEU A 155 17.85 18.82 13.68
CA LEU A 155 18.52 17.93 14.64
C LEU A 155 19.51 17.00 13.94
N ILE A 156 19.11 16.42 12.79
CA ILE A 156 20.01 15.63 11.94
C ILE A 156 21.20 16.48 11.49
N ARG A 157 20.97 17.72 11.02
CA ARG A 157 22.07 18.62 10.63
C ARG A 157 23.01 18.94 11.79
N ARG A 158 22.49 19.15 13.00
CA ARG A 158 23.32 19.39 14.20
C ARG A 158 24.16 18.16 14.52
N LEU A 159 23.58 16.97 14.39
CA LEU A 159 24.30 15.70 14.56
C LEU A 159 25.41 15.55 13.52
N VAL A 160 25.12 15.78 12.23
CA VAL A 160 26.12 15.76 11.13
C VAL A 160 27.28 16.68 11.47
N ARG A 161 27.01 17.95 11.78
CA ARG A 161 28.06 18.93 12.10
C ARG A 161 28.87 18.54 13.34
N TYR A 162 28.21 17.99 14.36
CA TYR A 162 28.90 17.50 15.54
C TYR A 162 29.87 16.37 15.20
N LEU A 163 29.46 15.44 14.33
CA LEU A 163 30.29 14.34 13.87
C LEU A 163 31.42 14.82 12.94
N ASP A 164 31.14 15.74 12.01
CA ASP A 164 32.14 16.37 11.14
C ASP A 164 33.25 17.01 11.97
N LEU A 165 32.91 17.83 12.98
CA LEU A 165 33.89 18.49 13.85
C LEU A 165 34.75 17.49 14.64
N LYS A 166 34.23 16.29 14.94
CA LYS A 166 35.00 15.23 15.59
C LYS A 166 35.92 14.50 14.61
N LEU A 167 35.48 14.30 13.36
CA LEU A 167 36.26 13.63 12.31
C LEU A 167 37.29 14.54 11.62
N ASP A 168 37.08 15.85 11.61
CA ASP A 168 38.02 16.85 11.07
C ASP A 168 39.37 16.83 11.80
N ARG A 169 39.42 16.21 12.98
CA ARG A 169 40.67 15.93 13.71
C ARG A 169 41.56 14.91 12.99
N PHE A 170 41.00 14.08 12.11
CA PHE A 170 41.68 12.94 11.48
C PHE A 170 41.66 12.98 9.94
N LEU A 171 40.73 13.72 9.33
CA LEU A 171 40.57 13.80 7.87
C LEU A 171 40.41 15.25 7.39
N PRO A 172 40.79 15.56 6.13
CA PRO A 172 40.51 16.86 5.52
C PRO A 172 39.00 17.18 5.52
N PRO A 173 38.58 18.44 5.76
CA PRO A 173 37.17 18.81 5.99
C PRO A 173 36.19 18.37 4.89
N ARG A 174 36.65 18.34 3.62
CA ARG A 174 35.83 17.91 2.48
C ARG A 174 35.61 16.39 2.44
N VAL A 175 36.60 15.62 2.90
CA VAL A 175 36.52 14.15 2.97
C VAL A 175 35.70 13.73 4.20
N SER A 176 35.89 14.43 5.32
CA SER A 176 35.12 14.27 6.56
C SER A 176 33.61 14.39 6.30
N ALA A 177 33.16 15.47 5.65
CA ALA A 177 31.74 15.67 5.34
C ALA A 177 31.13 14.57 4.45
N VAL A 178 31.87 14.10 3.43
CA VAL A 178 31.39 13.01 2.55
C VAL A 178 31.30 11.69 3.32
N VAL A 179 32.31 11.39 4.15
CA VAL A 179 32.35 10.17 4.98
C VAL A 179 31.23 10.20 6.03
N VAL A 180 31.00 11.32 6.71
CA VAL A 180 29.92 11.45 7.71
C VAL A 180 28.55 11.35 7.06
N VAL A 181 28.32 11.99 5.91
CA VAL A 181 27.05 11.86 5.17
C VAL A 181 26.84 10.43 4.68
N ALA A 182 27.87 9.78 4.13
CA ALA A 182 27.78 8.39 3.68
C ALA A 182 27.56 7.43 4.86
N LEU A 183 28.24 7.63 5.99
CA LEU A 183 28.07 6.83 7.20
C LEU A 183 26.69 7.06 7.82
N LEU A 184 26.18 8.29 7.86
CA LEU A 184 24.84 8.56 8.35
C LEU A 184 23.79 8.02 7.41
N LEU A 185 23.98 8.09 6.09
CA LEU A 185 23.08 7.47 5.12
C LEU A 185 23.07 5.95 5.28
N ALA A 186 24.26 5.32 5.34
CA ALA A 186 24.41 3.89 5.55
C ALA A 186 23.86 3.45 6.92
N LEU A 187 24.09 4.23 7.97
CA LEU A 187 23.54 3.99 9.31
C LEU A 187 22.04 4.21 9.33
N SER A 188 21.49 5.22 8.67
CA SER A 188 20.05 5.42 8.55
C SER A 188 19.41 4.27 7.80
N ILE A 189 19.99 3.81 6.68
CA ILE A 189 19.53 2.63 5.94
C ILE A 189 19.63 1.37 6.82
N ALA A 190 20.75 1.17 7.50
CA ALA A 190 20.97 0.01 8.37
C ALA A 190 20.09 0.05 9.64
N LEU A 191 19.80 1.23 10.18
CA LEU A 191 18.92 1.43 11.33
C LEU A 191 17.48 1.22 10.90
N LEU A 192 17.06 1.77 9.74
CA LEU A 192 15.74 1.52 9.14
C LEU A 192 15.54 0.02 8.91
N ASN A 193 16.48 -0.64 8.23
CA ASN A 193 16.41 -2.08 7.91
C ASN A 193 16.62 -2.98 9.13
N GLY A 194 17.41 -2.56 10.11
CA GLY A 194 17.96 -3.44 11.14
C GLY A 194 17.43 -3.21 12.55
N VAL A 195 17.15 -1.98 12.96
CA VAL A 195 16.75 -1.64 14.33
C VAL A 195 15.32 -1.13 14.39
N VAL A 196 14.91 -0.26 13.47
CA VAL A 196 13.52 0.22 13.35
C VAL A 196 12.62 -0.94 12.99
N VAL A 197 12.95 -1.74 11.96
CA VAL A 197 12.19 -2.97 11.67
C VAL A 197 12.15 -3.87 12.91
N ARG A 198 13.28 -4.26 13.53
CA ARG A 198 13.21 -5.19 14.68
C ARG A 198 12.48 -4.65 15.92
N VAL A 199 12.69 -3.39 16.30
CA VAL A 199 12.09 -2.79 17.52
C VAL A 199 10.64 -2.36 17.28
N ALA A 200 10.36 -1.67 16.16
CA ALA A 200 8.99 -1.30 15.80
C ALA A 200 8.15 -2.55 15.58
N MET A 201 8.66 -3.56 14.85
CA MET A 201 7.96 -4.83 14.65
C MET A 201 7.78 -5.57 15.97
N SER A 202 8.72 -5.55 16.92
CA SER A 202 8.48 -6.20 18.22
C SER A 202 7.35 -5.58 19.05
N THR A 203 7.11 -4.28 18.89
CA THR A 203 6.05 -3.55 19.61
C THR A 203 4.71 -3.69 18.87
N ILE A 204 4.74 -3.52 17.55
CA ILE A 204 3.62 -3.71 16.62
C ILE A 204 3.13 -5.18 16.66
N ASN A 205 4.04 -6.15 16.63
CA ASN A 205 3.71 -7.57 16.73
C ASN A 205 3.01 -7.89 18.05
N ARG A 206 3.33 -7.23 19.17
CA ARG A 206 2.62 -7.50 20.43
C ARG A 206 1.18 -6.99 20.39
N THR A 207 0.96 -5.80 19.83
CA THR A 207 -0.39 -5.23 19.70
C THR A 207 -1.24 -6.01 18.71
N PHE A 208 -0.70 -6.35 17.53
CA PHE A 208 -1.44 -7.12 16.53
C PHE A 208 -1.51 -8.62 16.84
N ALA A 209 -0.55 -9.19 17.55
CA ALA A 209 -0.70 -10.54 18.11
C ALA A 209 -1.81 -10.57 19.16
N ALA A 210 -1.96 -9.52 19.99
CA ALA A 210 -3.07 -9.44 20.93
C ALA A 210 -4.43 -9.40 20.22
N VAL A 211 -4.56 -8.65 19.12
CA VAL A 211 -5.77 -8.68 18.26
C VAL A 211 -5.93 -10.05 17.59
N ASN A 212 -4.83 -10.68 17.14
CA ASN A 212 -4.89 -12.02 16.55
C ASN A 212 -5.34 -13.10 17.54
N ASP A 213 -4.97 -12.96 18.80
CA ASP A 213 -5.32 -13.89 19.87
C ASP A 213 -6.70 -13.55 20.47
N GLU A 214 -7.29 -12.42 20.09
CA GLU A 214 -8.62 -12.01 20.52
C GLU A 214 -9.69 -12.96 19.99
N THR A 215 -10.48 -13.49 20.92
CA THR A 215 -11.61 -14.36 20.60
C THR A 215 -12.85 -13.51 20.52
N ASP A 216 -13.39 -13.39 19.31
CA ASP A 216 -14.64 -12.67 19.09
C ASP A 216 -15.82 -13.60 19.45
N PRO A 217 -16.71 -13.20 20.37
CA PRO A 217 -17.88 -13.99 20.74
C PRO A 217 -18.86 -14.22 19.58
N ASP A 218 -18.85 -13.39 18.54
CA ASP A 218 -19.70 -13.54 17.36
C ASP A 218 -19.22 -14.68 16.44
N PHE A 219 -17.97 -15.12 16.58
CA PHE A 219 -17.39 -16.24 15.85
C PHE A 219 -17.10 -17.42 16.77
N ALA A 220 -18.06 -18.32 16.90
CA ALA A 220 -17.87 -19.58 17.62
C ALA A 220 -17.11 -20.63 16.78
N ALA A 221 -16.44 -21.56 17.49
CA ALA A 221 -15.76 -22.67 16.85
C ALA A 221 -16.75 -23.52 16.00
N PRO A 222 -16.38 -23.91 14.77
CA PRO A 222 -17.23 -24.74 13.92
C PRO A 222 -17.58 -26.07 14.57
N THR A 223 -18.84 -26.49 14.46
CA THR A 223 -19.27 -27.84 14.85
C THR A 223 -19.12 -28.84 13.71
N SER A 224 -18.87 -28.37 12.49
CA SER A 224 -18.66 -29.20 11.31
C SER A 224 -17.25 -29.80 11.27
N VAL A 225 -17.16 -31.06 10.81
CA VAL A 225 -15.88 -31.74 10.55
C VAL A 225 -15.17 -31.23 9.29
N LEU A 226 -15.87 -30.43 8.47
CA LEU A 226 -15.43 -29.93 7.16
C LEU A 226 -14.71 -28.57 7.22
N ARG A 227 -14.62 -27.97 8.41
CA ARG A 227 -14.02 -26.66 8.64
C ARG A 227 -12.90 -26.78 9.67
N SER A 228 -11.78 -26.10 9.44
CA SER A 228 -10.66 -26.09 10.38
C SER A 228 -11.06 -25.49 11.73
N GLY A 229 -10.43 -25.98 12.80
CA GLY A 229 -10.79 -25.65 14.18
C GLY A 229 -12.02 -26.39 14.70
N GLY A 230 -12.75 -27.12 13.84
CA GLY A 230 -13.85 -28.00 14.24
C GLY A 230 -13.39 -29.40 14.68
N PRO A 231 -14.33 -30.33 14.95
CA PRO A 231 -13.99 -31.68 15.38
C PRO A 231 -13.06 -32.40 14.38
N GLN A 232 -12.04 -33.08 14.90
CA GLN A 232 -11.03 -33.82 14.13
C GLN A 232 -10.06 -32.95 13.29
N SER A 233 -10.14 -31.61 13.38
CA SER A 233 -9.21 -30.70 12.73
C SER A 233 -7.77 -30.94 13.19
N LEU A 234 -6.81 -30.84 12.25
CA LEU A 234 -5.38 -30.91 12.55
C LEU A 234 -4.84 -29.63 13.23
N ALA A 235 -5.57 -28.53 13.13
CA ALA A 235 -5.30 -27.26 13.82
C ALA A 235 -6.38 -26.98 14.88
N SER A 236 -6.00 -26.49 16.06
CA SER A 236 -6.99 -26.06 17.06
C SER A 236 -7.63 -24.73 16.65
N TRP A 237 -8.85 -24.48 17.13
CA TRP A 237 -9.58 -23.24 16.92
C TRP A 237 -8.78 -21.99 17.29
N GLU A 238 -8.07 -22.06 18.43
CA GLU A 238 -7.24 -20.97 18.95
C GLU A 238 -6.05 -20.70 18.04
N SER A 239 -5.46 -21.75 17.45
CA SER A 239 -4.27 -21.65 16.62
C SER A 239 -4.49 -20.99 15.26
N LEU A 240 -5.75 -20.84 14.81
CA LEU A 240 -6.08 -20.26 13.50
C LEU A 240 -5.82 -18.75 13.42
N GLY A 241 -5.70 -18.07 14.57
CA GLY A 241 -5.67 -16.61 14.63
C GLY A 241 -7.04 -15.98 14.33
N HIS A 242 -7.18 -14.70 14.62
CA HIS A 242 -8.45 -13.98 14.52
C HIS A 242 -9.04 -14.04 13.11
N GLN A 243 -8.27 -13.65 12.08
CA GLN A 243 -8.75 -13.66 10.70
C GLN A 243 -8.99 -15.09 10.15
N GLY A 244 -8.21 -16.07 10.60
CA GLY A 244 -8.47 -17.47 10.28
C GLY A 244 -9.80 -17.96 10.87
N ARG A 245 -10.11 -17.59 12.12
CA ARG A 245 -11.39 -17.88 12.79
C ARG A 245 -12.58 -17.24 12.07
N VAL A 246 -12.47 -15.96 11.70
CA VAL A 246 -13.49 -15.27 10.90
C VAL A 246 -13.72 -16.00 9.58
N PHE A 247 -12.65 -16.31 8.84
CA PHE A 247 -12.76 -16.99 7.55
C PHE A 247 -13.42 -18.37 7.64
N VAL A 248 -13.01 -19.23 8.58
CA VAL A 248 -13.58 -20.59 8.65
C VAL A 248 -15.00 -20.61 9.21
N SER A 249 -15.43 -19.58 9.95
CA SER A 249 -16.80 -19.46 10.46
C SER A 249 -17.74 -18.67 9.54
N ALA A 250 -17.19 -17.90 8.60
CA ALA A 250 -17.95 -17.15 7.59
C ALA A 250 -18.45 -18.05 6.43
N GLY A 251 -19.03 -17.40 5.43
CA GLY A 251 -19.55 -18.03 4.21
C GLY A 251 -21.02 -18.44 4.25
N PRO A 252 -21.61 -18.70 3.08
CA PRO A 252 -22.98 -19.15 2.95
C PRO A 252 -23.22 -20.52 3.58
N THR A 253 -24.34 -20.63 4.29
CA THR A 253 -24.88 -21.89 4.80
C THR A 253 -25.43 -22.76 3.66
N VAL A 254 -25.52 -24.06 3.89
CA VAL A 254 -26.20 -25.01 2.97
C VAL A 254 -27.61 -24.55 2.60
N GLN A 255 -28.34 -23.93 3.53
CA GLN A 255 -29.68 -23.41 3.28
C GLN A 255 -29.66 -22.20 2.33
N GLN A 256 -28.73 -21.27 2.50
CA GLN A 256 -28.57 -20.12 1.59
C GLN A 256 -28.17 -20.58 0.19
N LEU A 257 -27.21 -21.51 0.09
CA LEU A 257 -26.78 -22.11 -1.17
C LEU A 257 -27.94 -22.82 -1.88
N SER A 258 -28.68 -23.68 -1.16
CA SER A 258 -29.80 -24.43 -1.73
C SER A 258 -30.93 -23.51 -2.18
N ARG A 259 -31.19 -22.44 -1.43
CA ARG A 259 -32.18 -21.41 -1.79
C ARG A 259 -31.74 -20.60 -3.01
N PHE A 260 -30.45 -20.30 -3.13
CA PHE A 260 -29.91 -19.54 -4.24
C PHE A 260 -29.99 -20.33 -5.55
N SER A 261 -29.53 -21.58 -5.53
CA SER A 261 -29.42 -22.47 -6.69
C SER A 261 -30.70 -23.23 -7.05
N GLY A 262 -31.63 -23.37 -6.10
CA GLY A 262 -32.84 -24.18 -6.25
C GLY A 262 -32.59 -25.69 -6.21
N LYS A 263 -31.38 -26.14 -5.83
CA LYS A 263 -30.97 -27.55 -5.76
C LYS A 263 -30.35 -27.85 -4.39
N PRO A 264 -30.41 -29.09 -3.89
CA PRO A 264 -29.72 -29.45 -2.65
C PRO A 264 -28.23 -29.10 -2.73
N ALA A 265 -27.76 -28.27 -1.80
CA ALA A 265 -26.36 -27.88 -1.69
C ALA A 265 -25.59 -28.83 -0.76
N VAL A 266 -24.28 -28.82 -0.89
CA VAL A 266 -23.35 -29.46 0.06
C VAL A 266 -22.63 -28.38 0.87
N GLU A 267 -22.18 -28.71 2.08
CA GLU A 267 -21.45 -27.74 2.90
C GLU A 267 -20.08 -27.46 2.27
N PRO A 268 -19.70 -26.18 2.04
CA PRO A 268 -18.36 -25.83 1.59
C PRO A 268 -17.26 -26.26 2.57
N ILE A 269 -16.09 -26.63 2.04
CA ILE A 269 -14.91 -26.89 2.86
C ILE A 269 -14.06 -25.62 2.94
N ARG A 270 -13.69 -25.23 4.17
CA ARG A 270 -12.72 -24.15 4.43
C ARG A 270 -11.62 -24.70 5.33
N ALA A 271 -10.46 -24.94 4.72
CA ALA A 271 -9.25 -25.41 5.38
C ALA A 271 -8.31 -24.22 5.64
N TYR A 272 -7.86 -24.06 6.89
CA TYR A 272 -7.02 -22.95 7.29
C TYR A 272 -6.00 -23.40 8.34
N ALA A 273 -4.77 -22.89 8.24
CA ALA A 273 -3.76 -23.03 9.28
C ALA A 273 -3.22 -21.65 9.68
N GLY A 274 -3.34 -21.30 10.96
CA GLY A 274 -2.84 -20.03 11.48
C GLY A 274 -1.33 -20.06 11.74
N LEU A 275 -0.77 -18.91 12.12
CA LEU A 275 0.68 -18.77 12.29
C LEU A 275 1.23 -19.72 13.36
N HIS A 276 0.43 -20.02 14.38
CA HIS A 276 0.79 -20.87 15.51
C HIS A 276 0.31 -22.32 15.36
N SER A 277 -0.26 -22.69 14.21
CA SER A 277 -0.70 -24.07 13.98
C SER A 277 0.47 -25.03 13.68
N ALA A 278 1.63 -24.52 13.22
CA ALA A 278 2.84 -25.30 12.99
C ALA A 278 4.11 -24.43 13.00
N ASP A 279 5.28 -25.06 13.13
CA ASP A 279 6.57 -24.38 13.19
C ASP A 279 7.06 -23.93 11.80
N GLY A 280 6.65 -22.72 11.41
CA GLY A 280 7.14 -22.01 10.23
C GLY A 280 6.33 -22.24 8.96
N ILE A 281 6.54 -21.34 7.99
CA ILE A 281 5.69 -21.20 6.78
C ILE A 281 5.47 -22.53 6.05
N LYS A 282 6.54 -23.29 5.77
CA LYS A 282 6.43 -24.57 5.04
C LYS A 282 5.64 -25.63 5.83
N ALA A 283 5.81 -25.68 7.14
CA ALA A 283 5.10 -26.63 7.99
C ALA A 283 3.61 -26.27 8.08
N THR A 284 3.29 -24.97 8.19
CA THR A 284 1.91 -24.45 8.18
C THR A 284 1.22 -24.71 6.84
N ALA A 285 1.90 -24.48 5.71
CA ALA A 285 1.40 -24.83 4.38
C ALA A 285 1.08 -26.33 4.25
N ALA A 286 2.01 -27.20 4.69
CA ALA A 286 1.80 -28.63 4.67
C ALA A 286 0.65 -29.07 5.60
N LEU A 287 0.47 -28.39 6.75
CA LEU A 287 -0.67 -28.63 7.64
C LEU A 287 -1.99 -28.25 6.98
N ALA A 288 -2.07 -27.08 6.36
CA ALA A 288 -3.26 -26.62 5.63
C ALA A 288 -3.63 -27.58 4.49
N ALA A 289 -2.64 -28.05 3.71
CA ALA A 289 -2.85 -29.02 2.64
C ALA A 289 -3.33 -30.39 3.17
N ARG A 290 -2.79 -30.87 4.30
CA ARG A 290 -3.29 -32.10 4.95
C ARG A 290 -4.71 -31.93 5.50
N GLU A 291 -5.03 -30.76 6.04
CA GLU A 291 -6.37 -30.44 6.53
C GLU A 291 -7.39 -30.37 5.39
N LEU A 292 -7.02 -29.81 4.24
CA LEU A 292 -7.79 -29.89 2.99
C LEU A 292 -8.02 -31.35 2.55
N GLN A 293 -6.99 -32.19 2.62
CA GLN A 293 -7.14 -33.62 2.28
C GLN A 293 -8.06 -34.35 3.26
N ARG A 294 -7.89 -34.12 4.56
CA ARG A 294 -8.68 -34.73 5.66
C ARG A 294 -10.17 -34.45 5.51
N THR A 295 -10.51 -33.21 5.16
CA THR A 295 -11.90 -32.76 4.96
C THR A 295 -12.51 -33.29 3.66
N GLY A 296 -11.75 -34.02 2.84
CA GLY A 296 -12.20 -34.54 1.55
C GLY A 296 -12.20 -33.49 0.44
N GLY A 297 -11.41 -32.42 0.59
CA GLY A 297 -11.37 -31.30 -0.36
C GLY A 297 -10.99 -31.70 -1.78
N LEU A 298 -10.12 -32.70 -1.94
CA LEU A 298 -9.73 -33.24 -3.24
C LEU A 298 -10.88 -33.91 -4.02
N ASN A 299 -11.99 -34.24 -3.35
CA ASN A 299 -13.18 -34.82 -3.97
C ASN A 299 -14.20 -33.74 -4.41
N ARG A 300 -13.91 -32.45 -4.22
CA ARG A 300 -14.78 -31.35 -4.62
C ARG A 300 -14.62 -31.03 -6.10
N ALA A 301 -15.58 -30.30 -6.67
CA ALA A 301 -15.48 -29.87 -8.07
C ALA A 301 -14.37 -28.83 -8.27
N VAL A 302 -14.15 -27.98 -7.26
CA VAL A 302 -13.14 -26.92 -7.26
C VAL A 302 -12.34 -26.95 -5.96
N VAL A 303 -11.02 -26.93 -6.08
CA VAL A 303 -10.09 -26.61 -5.01
C VAL A 303 -9.51 -25.23 -5.28
N ALA A 304 -9.68 -24.30 -4.35
CA ALA A 304 -9.18 -22.94 -4.45
C ALA A 304 -8.08 -22.70 -3.42
N VAL A 305 -6.89 -22.33 -3.90
CA VAL A 305 -5.77 -21.92 -3.05
C VAL A 305 -5.84 -20.40 -2.89
N ALA A 306 -6.25 -19.98 -1.70
CA ALA A 306 -6.34 -18.57 -1.34
C ALA A 306 -5.05 -18.13 -0.67
N THR A 307 -4.39 -17.10 -1.18
CA THR A 307 -3.23 -16.52 -0.50
C THR A 307 -3.67 -15.30 0.30
N THR A 308 -3.37 -15.27 1.60
CA THR A 308 -3.84 -14.20 2.51
C THR A 308 -3.01 -12.93 2.39
N THR A 309 -3.58 -11.83 2.87
CA THR A 309 -2.78 -10.67 3.26
C THR A 309 -2.01 -10.95 4.56
N GLY A 310 -1.21 -9.98 5.03
CA GLY A 310 -0.33 -10.15 6.18
C GLY A 310 -1.04 -10.62 7.45
N THR A 311 -2.25 -10.15 7.74
CA THR A 311 -3.01 -10.55 8.94
C THR A 311 -3.58 -11.97 8.87
N GLY A 312 -3.51 -12.65 7.71
CA GLY A 312 -4.26 -13.86 7.45
C GLY A 312 -5.66 -13.61 6.90
N TRP A 313 -5.99 -12.37 6.51
CA TRP A 313 -7.28 -12.06 5.92
C TRP A 313 -7.39 -12.53 4.47
N ILE A 314 -8.60 -12.95 4.10
CA ILE A 314 -9.02 -13.36 2.75
C ILE A 314 -10.28 -12.57 2.43
N ASN A 315 -10.37 -12.01 1.22
CA ASN A 315 -11.59 -11.36 0.78
C ASN A 315 -12.74 -12.37 0.71
N GLU A 316 -13.71 -12.23 1.61
CA GLU A 316 -14.83 -13.15 1.73
C GLU A 316 -15.68 -13.19 0.46
N ALA A 317 -15.75 -12.09 -0.30
CA ALA A 317 -16.50 -12.05 -1.56
C ALA A 317 -15.90 -13.02 -2.59
N GLU A 318 -14.56 -13.10 -2.67
CA GLU A 318 -13.83 -13.99 -3.60
C GLU A 318 -14.07 -15.46 -3.25
N ALA A 319 -14.09 -15.79 -1.96
CA ALA A 319 -14.37 -17.12 -1.47
C ALA A 319 -15.86 -17.50 -1.66
N SER A 320 -16.78 -16.67 -1.15
CA SER A 320 -18.22 -16.90 -1.21
C SER A 320 -18.74 -17.01 -2.64
N ALA A 321 -18.21 -16.23 -3.58
CA ALA A 321 -18.62 -16.30 -4.98
C ALA A 321 -18.43 -17.70 -5.57
N LEU A 322 -17.28 -18.34 -5.31
CA LEU A 322 -17.03 -19.72 -5.73
C LEU A 322 -18.03 -20.70 -5.10
N GLU A 323 -18.30 -20.53 -3.80
CA GLU A 323 -19.22 -21.39 -3.05
C GLU A 323 -20.66 -21.30 -3.61
N TYR A 324 -21.15 -20.11 -3.93
CA TYR A 324 -22.44 -19.95 -4.62
C TYR A 324 -22.44 -20.53 -6.03
N MET A 325 -21.37 -20.33 -6.81
CA MET A 325 -21.26 -20.81 -8.19
C MET A 325 -21.29 -22.33 -8.31
N TYR A 326 -20.68 -23.04 -7.36
CA TYR A 326 -20.59 -24.49 -7.35
C TYR A 326 -21.54 -25.14 -6.33
N ASN A 327 -22.52 -24.40 -5.81
CA ASN A 327 -23.53 -24.85 -4.85
C ASN A 327 -22.91 -25.57 -3.62
N GLY A 328 -21.79 -25.00 -3.15
CA GLY A 328 -20.98 -25.49 -2.05
C GLY A 328 -20.04 -26.65 -2.37
N ASN A 329 -20.02 -27.16 -3.61
CA ASN A 329 -19.07 -28.18 -4.05
C ASN A 329 -17.67 -27.61 -4.32
N THR A 330 -17.13 -26.93 -3.31
CA THR A 330 -15.83 -26.27 -3.30
C THR A 330 -15.05 -26.67 -2.06
N ALA A 331 -13.74 -26.57 -2.15
CA ALA A 331 -12.84 -26.56 -1.01
C ALA A 331 -11.85 -25.42 -1.15
N ILE A 332 -11.80 -24.53 -0.16
CA ILE A 332 -10.89 -23.40 -0.12
C ILE A 332 -9.84 -23.68 0.95
N VAL A 333 -8.57 -23.53 0.60
CA VAL A 333 -7.44 -23.74 1.51
C VAL A 333 -6.60 -22.48 1.60
N SER A 334 -6.17 -22.15 2.81
CA SER A 334 -5.32 -20.99 3.08
C SER A 334 -4.45 -21.16 4.32
N MET A 335 -3.57 -20.19 4.56
CA MET A 335 -2.75 -20.13 5.76
C MET A 335 -2.33 -18.70 6.13
N GLN A 336 -2.13 -18.46 7.42
CA GLN A 336 -1.53 -17.23 7.92
C GLN A 336 0.00 -17.32 7.93
N TYR A 337 0.69 -16.21 7.64
CA TYR A 337 2.15 -16.11 7.74
C TYR A 337 2.66 -14.92 8.57
N SER A 338 1.77 -13.99 8.98
CA SER A 338 2.12 -12.79 9.74
C SER A 338 0.92 -12.29 10.57
N PHE A 339 1.14 -11.21 11.33
CA PHE A 339 0.11 -10.50 12.09
C PHE A 339 -0.07 -9.05 11.64
N LEU A 340 0.73 -8.60 10.67
CA LEU A 340 0.79 -7.19 10.30
C LEU A 340 -0.42 -6.80 9.42
N PRO A 341 -1.01 -5.61 9.61
CA PRO A 341 -1.98 -5.03 8.68
C PRO A 341 -1.46 -5.00 7.24
N SER A 342 -2.37 -5.07 6.25
CA SER A 342 -2.04 -5.20 4.82
C SER A 342 -1.10 -4.09 4.31
N TRP A 343 -1.40 -2.82 4.59
CA TRP A 343 -0.56 -1.68 4.17
C TRP A 343 0.85 -1.70 4.76
N LEU A 344 1.00 -2.20 6.00
CA LEU A 344 2.29 -2.29 6.67
C LEU A 344 3.06 -3.50 6.16
N SER A 345 2.40 -4.65 6.01
CA SER A 345 2.96 -5.88 5.44
C SER A 345 3.48 -5.66 4.03
N PHE A 346 2.77 -4.87 3.24
CA PHE A 346 3.21 -4.46 1.91
C PHE A 346 4.59 -3.79 1.93
N LEU A 347 4.93 -3.03 2.96
CA LEU A 347 6.22 -2.34 3.05
C LEU A 347 7.36 -3.24 3.53
N VAL A 348 7.09 -4.27 4.35
CA VAL A 348 8.14 -4.99 5.10
C VAL A 348 8.11 -6.51 5.01
N ASP A 349 7.03 -7.13 4.52
CA ASP A 349 6.77 -8.56 4.68
C ASP A 349 6.59 -9.35 3.37
N GLN A 350 7.01 -8.74 2.26
CA GLN A 350 6.89 -9.31 0.91
C GLN A 350 7.54 -10.71 0.82
N GLU A 351 8.72 -10.90 1.40
CA GLU A 351 9.42 -12.18 1.30
C GLU A 351 8.65 -13.32 2.01
N ASN A 352 8.00 -13.05 3.14
CA ASN A 352 7.18 -14.04 3.82
C ASN A 352 5.90 -14.35 3.02
N ALA A 353 5.25 -13.33 2.44
CA ALA A 353 4.10 -13.53 1.54
C ALA A 353 4.46 -14.42 0.33
N ARG A 354 5.64 -14.15 -0.27
CA ARG A 354 6.19 -14.95 -1.39
C ARG A 354 6.40 -16.41 -0.99
N GLN A 355 7.04 -16.65 0.15
CA GLN A 355 7.29 -18.00 0.66
C GLN A 355 6.00 -18.74 1.04
N ALA A 356 5.03 -18.04 1.62
CA ALA A 356 3.75 -18.60 2.02
C ALA A 356 2.90 -19.04 0.83
N GLY A 357 2.70 -18.15 -0.14
CA GLY A 357 1.96 -18.49 -1.37
C GLY A 357 2.64 -19.62 -2.15
N GLN A 358 3.97 -19.59 -2.28
CA GLN A 358 4.74 -20.68 -2.89
C GLN A 358 4.57 -22.00 -2.13
N ALA A 359 4.77 -22.02 -0.80
CA ALA A 359 4.69 -23.24 -0.02
C ALA A 359 3.27 -23.85 -0.02
N LEU A 360 2.24 -23.01 0.11
CA LEU A 360 0.85 -23.43 0.13
C LEU A 360 0.44 -24.04 -1.22
N PHE A 361 0.71 -23.33 -2.32
CA PHE A 361 0.35 -23.82 -3.64
C PHE A 361 1.06 -25.14 -3.96
N GLU A 362 2.38 -25.22 -3.74
CA GLU A 362 3.14 -26.44 -4.01
C GLU A 362 2.66 -27.64 -3.17
N ALA A 363 2.26 -27.41 -1.91
CA ALA A 363 1.72 -28.47 -1.05
C ALA A 363 0.38 -29.01 -1.55
N VAL A 364 -0.50 -28.13 -2.07
CA VAL A 364 -1.81 -28.51 -2.61
C VAL A 364 -1.68 -29.14 -4.00
N ASP A 365 -0.89 -28.52 -4.89
CA ASP A 365 -0.60 -29.01 -6.24
C ASP A 365 0.03 -30.41 -6.21
N ALA A 366 0.91 -30.70 -5.24
CA ALA A 366 1.45 -32.05 -5.05
C ALA A 366 0.36 -33.09 -4.76
N LEU A 367 -0.66 -32.75 -3.96
CA LEU A 367 -1.79 -33.63 -3.67
C LEU A 367 -2.68 -33.84 -4.89
N VAL A 368 -2.97 -32.77 -5.65
CA VAL A 368 -3.80 -32.84 -6.86
C VAL A 368 -3.09 -33.63 -7.96
N ARG A 369 -1.79 -33.40 -8.20
CA ARG A 369 -1.01 -34.11 -9.22
C ARG A 369 -0.88 -35.61 -8.96
N ALA A 370 -0.89 -36.02 -7.70
CA ALA A 370 -0.88 -37.44 -7.32
C ALA A 370 -2.19 -38.16 -7.70
N MET A 371 -3.27 -37.43 -8.00
CA MET A 371 -4.52 -38.01 -8.47
C MET A 371 -4.46 -38.34 -9.97
N PRO A 372 -5.22 -39.38 -10.41
CA PRO A 372 -5.49 -39.61 -11.83
C PRO A 372 -6.09 -38.37 -12.50
N GLU A 373 -5.66 -38.06 -13.73
CA GLU A 373 -6.02 -36.82 -14.44
C GLU A 373 -7.53 -36.62 -14.59
N ASP A 374 -8.29 -37.70 -14.82
CA ASP A 374 -9.74 -37.71 -14.98
C ASP A 374 -10.52 -37.46 -13.68
N LYS A 375 -9.84 -37.47 -12.53
CA LYS A 375 -10.42 -37.28 -11.19
C LYS A 375 -9.97 -36.01 -10.50
N ARG A 376 -9.09 -35.22 -11.12
CA ARG A 376 -8.57 -34.00 -10.50
C ARG A 376 -9.69 -32.95 -10.38
N PRO A 377 -9.80 -32.28 -9.23
CA PRO A 377 -10.65 -31.09 -9.11
C PRO A 377 -10.08 -29.98 -10.00
N LYS A 378 -10.92 -29.01 -10.38
CA LYS A 378 -10.40 -27.75 -10.92
C LYS A 378 -9.55 -27.06 -9.84
N LEU A 379 -8.30 -26.73 -10.12
CA LEU A 379 -7.39 -26.05 -9.21
C LEU A 379 -7.30 -24.57 -9.57
N VAL A 380 -7.81 -23.69 -8.70
CA VAL A 380 -7.76 -22.24 -8.92
C VAL A 380 -6.95 -21.54 -7.84
N VAL A 381 -6.41 -20.38 -8.17
CA VAL A 381 -5.69 -19.53 -7.21
C VAL A 381 -6.33 -18.16 -7.12
N PHE A 382 -6.32 -17.57 -5.93
CA PHE A 382 -6.75 -16.19 -5.77
C PHE A 382 -6.12 -15.48 -4.59
N GLY A 383 -6.22 -14.15 -4.59
CA GLY A 383 -5.81 -13.31 -3.48
C GLY A 383 -5.88 -11.83 -3.83
N GLU A 384 -6.04 -11.01 -2.80
CA GLU A 384 -6.11 -9.56 -2.90
C GLU A 384 -4.84 -8.91 -2.34
N SER A 385 -4.39 -7.79 -2.92
CA SER A 385 -3.28 -6.99 -2.37
C SER A 385 -1.99 -7.81 -2.29
N LEU A 386 -1.35 -7.86 -1.12
CA LEU A 386 -0.21 -8.75 -0.84
C LEU A 386 -0.53 -10.24 -1.03
N GLY A 387 -1.79 -10.64 -0.90
CA GLY A 387 -2.28 -11.97 -1.23
C GLY A 387 -2.15 -12.28 -2.74
N SER A 388 -2.43 -11.30 -3.60
CA SER A 388 -2.20 -11.46 -5.05
C SER A 388 -0.70 -11.67 -5.37
N PHE A 389 0.18 -10.93 -4.69
CA PHE A 389 1.63 -11.06 -4.84
C PHE A 389 2.11 -12.46 -4.43
N GLY A 390 1.68 -12.96 -3.27
CA GLY A 390 1.99 -14.31 -2.83
C GLY A 390 1.36 -15.38 -3.73
N GLY A 391 0.16 -15.14 -4.25
CA GLY A 391 -0.54 -16.04 -5.17
C GLY A 391 0.13 -16.17 -6.54
N GLU A 392 0.84 -15.16 -7.03
CA GLU A 392 1.65 -15.24 -8.25
C GLU A 392 3.01 -15.94 -8.04
N ALA A 393 3.53 -15.90 -6.82
CA ALA A 393 4.89 -16.34 -6.49
C ALA A 393 5.27 -17.77 -6.95
N PRO A 394 4.37 -18.79 -6.93
CA PRO A 394 4.69 -20.13 -7.41
C PRO A 394 4.96 -20.22 -8.92
N PHE A 395 4.54 -19.23 -9.70
CA PHE A 395 4.44 -19.35 -11.16
C PHE A 395 5.52 -18.55 -11.90
N LEU A 396 5.89 -17.35 -11.42
CA LEU A 396 6.87 -16.43 -12.02
C LEU A 396 6.52 -15.89 -13.42
N SER A 397 5.62 -16.52 -14.17
CA SER A 397 5.15 -16.11 -15.50
C SER A 397 3.69 -16.52 -15.72
N LEU A 398 2.99 -15.82 -16.62
CA LEU A 398 1.62 -16.16 -17.02
C LEU A 398 1.53 -17.58 -17.59
N ASN A 399 2.50 -18.01 -18.41
CA ASN A 399 2.52 -19.34 -19.01
C ASN A 399 2.54 -20.45 -17.96
N ASN A 400 3.31 -20.28 -16.88
CA ASN A 400 3.33 -21.23 -15.77
C ASN A 400 2.04 -21.19 -14.95
N LEU A 401 1.44 -20.01 -14.77
CA LEU A 401 0.15 -19.86 -14.10
C LEU A 401 -0.92 -20.67 -14.83
N VAL A 402 -1.10 -20.43 -16.13
CA VAL A 402 -2.12 -21.12 -16.94
C VAL A 402 -1.80 -22.59 -17.20
N ALA A 403 -0.54 -23.03 -17.09
CA ALA A 403 -0.18 -24.44 -17.23
C ALA A 403 -0.41 -25.26 -15.95
N ARG A 404 -0.53 -24.59 -14.79
CA ARG A 404 -0.61 -25.25 -13.48
C ARG A 404 -1.94 -25.00 -12.75
N THR A 405 -2.84 -24.19 -13.31
CA THR A 405 -4.15 -23.88 -12.73
C THR A 405 -5.23 -23.92 -13.79
N ASP A 406 -6.47 -24.14 -13.37
CA ASP A 406 -7.68 -24.05 -14.20
C ASP A 406 -8.26 -22.62 -14.21
N GLY A 407 -7.74 -21.74 -13.37
CA GLY A 407 -8.14 -20.34 -13.31
C GLY A 407 -7.44 -19.54 -12.21
N ALA A 408 -7.40 -18.22 -12.38
CA ALA A 408 -6.85 -17.31 -11.39
C ALA A 408 -7.68 -16.01 -11.27
N LEU A 409 -7.81 -15.51 -10.04
CA LEU A 409 -8.39 -14.19 -9.75
C LEU A 409 -7.48 -13.42 -8.80
N PHE A 410 -6.98 -12.27 -9.24
CA PHE A 410 -6.12 -11.42 -8.42
C PHE A 410 -6.70 -10.02 -8.34
N SER A 411 -6.85 -9.49 -7.12
CA SER A 411 -7.47 -8.18 -6.88
C SER A 411 -6.46 -7.21 -6.29
N GLY A 412 -6.42 -5.97 -6.78
CA GLY A 412 -5.49 -4.93 -6.33
C GLY A 412 -4.02 -5.37 -6.34
N PRO A 413 -3.50 -5.83 -7.50
CA PRO A 413 -2.12 -6.28 -7.60
C PRO A 413 -1.14 -5.18 -7.23
N THR A 414 -0.03 -5.56 -6.59
CA THR A 414 0.96 -4.59 -6.13
C THR A 414 2.05 -4.36 -7.18
N PHE A 415 2.78 -3.24 -7.10
CA PHE A 415 3.95 -2.97 -7.97
C PHE A 415 5.07 -4.02 -7.89
N LYS A 416 4.97 -4.99 -6.98
CA LYS A 416 5.91 -6.11 -6.80
C LYS A 416 5.47 -7.41 -7.46
N ASN A 417 4.21 -7.52 -7.88
CA ASN A 417 3.69 -8.67 -8.60
C ASN A 417 4.48 -8.86 -9.90
N THR A 418 5.24 -9.94 -10.02
CA THR A 418 6.17 -10.13 -11.14
C THR A 418 5.41 -10.40 -12.44
N ILE A 419 4.33 -11.18 -12.39
CA ILE A 419 3.53 -11.47 -13.57
C ILE A 419 2.82 -10.18 -13.98
N TRP A 420 2.07 -9.58 -13.06
CA TRP A 420 1.36 -8.32 -13.31
C TRP A 420 2.25 -7.23 -13.91
N THR A 421 3.42 -6.94 -13.30
CA THR A 421 4.33 -5.90 -13.81
C THR A 421 4.88 -6.22 -15.20
N THR A 422 5.12 -7.49 -15.51
CA THR A 422 5.57 -7.92 -16.84
C THR A 422 4.45 -7.73 -17.86
N LEU A 423 3.25 -8.22 -17.57
CA LEU A 423 2.08 -8.08 -18.45
C LEU A 423 1.71 -6.61 -18.71
N THR A 424 1.76 -5.77 -17.68
CA THR A 424 1.50 -4.33 -17.80
C THR A 424 2.57 -3.62 -18.63
N ARG A 425 3.84 -3.99 -18.48
CA ARG A 425 4.95 -3.40 -19.27
C ARG A 425 4.91 -3.83 -20.73
N GLU A 426 4.59 -5.09 -20.98
CA GLU A 426 4.55 -5.71 -22.31
C GLU A 426 3.16 -5.65 -22.96
N ARG A 427 2.27 -4.81 -22.41
CA ARG A 427 0.90 -4.60 -22.90
C ARG A 427 0.86 -4.19 -24.38
N ASP A 428 -0.21 -4.58 -25.05
CA ASP A 428 -0.49 -4.24 -26.43
C ASP A 428 -0.64 -2.73 -26.61
N ALA A 429 -0.16 -2.23 -27.74
CA ALA A 429 -0.18 -0.81 -28.06
C ALA A 429 -1.61 -0.24 -28.06
N GLY A 430 -1.79 0.92 -27.42
CA GLY A 430 -3.08 1.59 -27.31
C GLY A 430 -3.91 1.18 -26.07
N SER A 431 -3.45 0.22 -25.27
CA SER A 431 -4.01 -0.05 -23.95
C SER A 431 -3.31 0.77 -22.85
N PRO A 432 -4.04 1.42 -21.93
CA PRO A 432 -3.42 2.22 -20.88
C PRO A 432 -2.85 1.33 -19.76
N GLU A 433 -1.84 1.80 -19.03
CA GLU A 433 -1.21 1.11 -17.90
C GLU A 433 -2.23 0.70 -16.82
N TRP A 434 -3.26 1.51 -16.60
CA TRP A 434 -4.32 1.21 -15.63
C TRP A 434 -5.35 0.18 -16.12
N LEU A 435 -5.38 -0.13 -17.42
CA LEU A 435 -6.26 -1.16 -18.00
C LEU A 435 -5.60 -1.84 -19.22
N PRO A 436 -4.50 -2.58 -18.99
CA PRO A 436 -3.70 -3.12 -20.07
C PRO A 436 -4.45 -4.24 -20.79
N ILE A 437 -4.13 -4.42 -22.06
CA ILE A 437 -4.43 -5.65 -22.83
C ILE A 437 -3.07 -6.28 -23.09
N TYR A 438 -2.94 -7.58 -22.90
CA TYR A 438 -1.69 -8.30 -23.15
C TYR A 438 -1.98 -9.47 -24.08
N ASP A 439 -1.31 -9.55 -25.22
CA ASP A 439 -1.43 -10.66 -26.18
C ASP A 439 -2.90 -10.92 -26.59
N ASP A 440 -3.60 -9.85 -27.00
CA ASP A 440 -5.04 -9.82 -27.31
C ASP A 440 -5.91 -10.36 -26.14
N GLY A 441 -5.32 -10.41 -24.95
CA GLY A 441 -5.69 -11.15 -23.74
C GLY A 441 -6.25 -12.55 -23.99
N GLN A 442 -5.50 -13.33 -24.75
CA GLN A 442 -5.76 -14.75 -24.98
C GLN A 442 -5.99 -15.54 -23.67
N ASN A 443 -5.28 -15.21 -22.59
CA ASN A 443 -5.46 -15.90 -21.30
C ASN A 443 -5.78 -14.98 -20.13
N VAL A 444 -5.46 -13.69 -20.20
CA VAL A 444 -5.57 -12.76 -19.08
C VAL A 444 -6.42 -11.53 -19.44
N ARG A 445 -7.28 -11.10 -18.51
CA ARG A 445 -8.07 -9.87 -18.63
C ARG A 445 -7.86 -8.97 -17.42
N PHE A 446 -7.73 -7.67 -17.66
CA PHE A 446 -7.67 -6.64 -16.63
C PHE A 446 -9.03 -5.93 -16.56
N VAL A 447 -9.58 -5.82 -15.36
CA VAL A 447 -10.99 -5.49 -15.16
C VAL A 447 -11.11 -4.46 -14.05
N ALA A 448 -11.62 -3.28 -14.41
CA ALA A 448 -12.03 -2.27 -13.44
C ALA A 448 -13.56 -2.23 -13.30
N LYS A 449 -14.28 -2.63 -14.35
CA LYS A 449 -15.73 -2.82 -14.40
C LYS A 449 -16.05 -4.11 -15.14
N ALA A 450 -17.16 -4.77 -14.80
CA ALA A 450 -17.60 -6.01 -15.44
C ALA A 450 -17.58 -5.98 -16.98
N GLU A 451 -17.89 -4.85 -17.62
CA GLU A 451 -17.82 -4.69 -19.09
C GLU A 451 -16.42 -4.91 -19.67
N ASN A 452 -15.36 -4.73 -18.89
CA ASN A 452 -13.98 -4.93 -19.32
C ASN A 452 -13.63 -6.40 -19.53
N LEU A 453 -14.43 -7.36 -19.04
CA LEU A 453 -14.24 -8.78 -19.32
C LEU A 453 -14.38 -9.12 -20.81
N ASN A 454 -15.12 -8.29 -21.56
CA ASN A 454 -15.30 -8.41 -23.00
C ASN A 454 -14.28 -7.55 -23.79
N ARG A 455 -13.21 -7.08 -23.15
CA ARG A 455 -12.17 -6.23 -23.77
C ARG A 455 -10.83 -6.96 -23.85
N PRO A 456 -10.21 -7.06 -25.05
CA PRO A 456 -10.76 -6.75 -26.36
C PRO A 456 -11.84 -7.75 -26.77
N ASP A 457 -12.56 -7.42 -27.84
CA ASP A 457 -13.54 -8.31 -28.48
C ASP A 457 -12.81 -9.40 -29.27
N ALA A 458 -12.13 -10.28 -28.54
CA ALA A 458 -11.33 -11.38 -29.04
C ALA A 458 -11.65 -12.65 -28.27
N GLN A 459 -11.44 -13.80 -28.90
CA GLN A 459 -11.67 -15.09 -28.27
C GLN A 459 -10.80 -15.25 -27.02
N TRP A 460 -11.43 -15.54 -25.88
CA TRP A 460 -10.73 -15.80 -24.63
C TRP A 460 -10.45 -17.30 -24.49
N GLY A 461 -9.17 -17.65 -24.52
CA GLY A 461 -8.65 -19.00 -24.35
C GLY A 461 -8.87 -19.55 -22.93
N HIS A 462 -8.31 -20.75 -22.72
CA HIS A 462 -8.35 -21.45 -21.44
C HIS A 462 -6.97 -22.04 -21.14
N PRO A 463 -6.53 -22.09 -19.87
CA PRO A 463 -7.15 -21.49 -18.67
C PRO A 463 -7.16 -19.95 -18.64
N ARG A 464 -7.99 -19.37 -17.75
CA ARG A 464 -8.26 -17.92 -17.68
C ARG A 464 -7.76 -17.28 -16.39
N ALA A 465 -7.16 -16.11 -16.49
CA ALA A 465 -6.77 -15.28 -15.37
C ALA A 465 -7.46 -13.91 -15.45
N VAL A 466 -7.87 -13.37 -14.31
CA VAL A 466 -8.40 -12.01 -14.21
C VAL A 466 -7.64 -11.22 -13.15
N TYR A 467 -7.27 -10.00 -13.49
CA TYR A 467 -6.85 -8.98 -12.54
C TYR A 467 -7.98 -7.97 -12.34
N LEU A 468 -8.52 -7.88 -11.12
CA LEU A 468 -9.37 -6.75 -10.72
C LEU A 468 -8.45 -5.60 -10.28
N GLN A 469 -8.56 -4.45 -10.94
CA GLN A 469 -7.76 -3.27 -10.59
C GLN A 469 -8.49 -1.97 -10.92
N HIS A 470 -8.38 -0.98 -10.04
CA HIS A 470 -8.95 0.36 -10.24
C HIS A 470 -7.85 1.38 -10.54
N ALA A 471 -8.13 2.38 -11.39
CA ALA A 471 -7.12 3.40 -11.67
C ALA A 471 -6.88 4.32 -10.47
N SER A 472 -7.83 4.40 -9.54
CA SER A 472 -7.69 5.14 -8.29
C SER A 472 -6.98 4.35 -7.18
N ASP A 473 -6.60 3.09 -7.38
CA ASP A 473 -5.99 2.26 -6.33
C ASP A 473 -4.54 2.67 -6.01
N PRO A 474 -4.28 3.36 -4.89
CA PRO A 474 -2.92 3.77 -4.54
C PRO A 474 -1.99 2.60 -4.23
N ILE A 475 -2.50 1.43 -3.83
CA ILE A 475 -1.68 0.24 -3.54
C ILE A 475 -1.06 -0.32 -4.82
N SER A 476 -1.84 -0.30 -5.91
CA SER A 476 -1.38 -0.75 -7.23
C SER A 476 -0.35 0.22 -7.83
N TRP A 477 -0.58 1.53 -7.69
CA TRP A 477 0.21 2.57 -8.38
C TRP A 477 1.38 3.14 -7.58
N TRP A 478 1.48 2.84 -6.29
CA TRP A 478 2.59 3.32 -5.48
C TRP A 478 3.89 2.60 -5.83
N THR A 479 4.92 3.39 -6.16
CA THR A 479 6.30 2.91 -6.33
C THR A 479 7.26 4.01 -5.89
N PRO A 480 8.46 3.66 -5.35
CA PRO A 480 9.52 4.63 -5.09
C PRO A 480 9.90 5.48 -6.33
N ASP A 481 9.66 4.97 -7.54
CA ASP A 481 9.96 5.68 -8.79
C ASP A 481 9.15 6.98 -8.94
N LEU A 482 8.00 7.11 -8.26
CA LEU A 482 7.20 8.34 -8.23
C LEU A 482 7.98 9.56 -7.71
N LEU A 483 9.08 9.35 -6.98
CA LEU A 483 9.99 10.42 -6.56
C LEU A 483 10.68 11.10 -7.76
N PHE A 484 10.97 10.35 -8.82
CA PHE A 484 11.92 10.76 -9.86
C PHE A 484 11.36 10.66 -11.28
N ALA A 485 10.33 9.86 -11.52
CA ALA A 485 9.75 9.65 -12.84
C ALA A 485 8.22 9.75 -12.84
N LYS A 486 7.67 10.41 -13.87
CA LYS A 486 6.24 10.35 -14.20
C LYS A 486 5.90 8.91 -14.62
N PRO A 487 4.89 8.25 -14.05
CA PRO A 487 4.45 6.91 -14.49
C PRO A 487 3.55 6.99 -15.73
N ASP A 488 3.34 5.88 -16.43
CA ASP A 488 2.55 5.86 -17.67
C ASP A 488 1.07 6.14 -17.39
N TRP A 489 0.50 5.68 -16.28
CA TRP A 489 -0.86 5.98 -15.85
C TRP A 489 -1.10 7.49 -15.61
N LEU A 490 -0.02 8.29 -15.44
CA LEU A 490 -0.07 9.76 -15.45
C LEU A 490 0.32 10.40 -16.80
N ARG A 491 0.90 9.67 -17.75
CA ARG A 491 1.15 10.15 -19.13
C ARG A 491 -0.03 9.87 -20.06
N GLU A 492 -0.73 8.78 -19.81
CA GLU A 492 -1.81 8.24 -20.63
C GLU A 492 -3.19 8.74 -20.18
N PRO A 493 -4.26 8.46 -20.95
CA PRO A 493 -5.63 8.79 -20.54
C PRO A 493 -5.96 8.23 -19.15
N ARG A 494 -6.45 9.11 -18.27
CA ARG A 494 -6.86 8.76 -16.90
C ARG A 494 -7.98 7.72 -16.90
N GLY A 495 -7.98 6.86 -15.89
CA GLY A 495 -9.10 5.96 -15.63
C GLY A 495 -10.38 6.71 -15.27
N TYR A 496 -11.49 5.97 -15.28
CA TYR A 496 -12.82 6.54 -15.04
C TYR A 496 -13.02 7.04 -13.62
N ASP A 497 -12.09 6.76 -12.71
CA ASP A 497 -12.07 7.05 -11.28
C ASP A 497 -10.85 7.88 -10.86
N VAL A 498 -10.12 8.48 -11.81
CA VAL A 498 -9.00 9.40 -11.53
C VAL A 498 -9.25 10.79 -12.11
N SER A 499 -9.02 11.84 -11.30
CA SER A 499 -9.16 13.22 -11.75
C SER A 499 -8.21 13.55 -12.91
N ARG A 500 -8.75 14.15 -13.98
CA ARG A 500 -7.95 14.67 -15.11
C ARG A 500 -7.00 15.79 -14.73
N ARG A 501 -7.19 16.40 -13.57
CA ARG A 501 -6.33 17.47 -13.03
C ARG A 501 -5.14 16.93 -12.24
N MET A 502 -5.08 15.62 -11.98
CA MET A 502 -3.93 15.01 -11.32
C MET A 502 -2.73 15.04 -12.27
N GLU A 503 -1.66 15.67 -11.79
CA GLU A 503 -0.39 15.75 -12.48
C GLU A 503 0.72 15.12 -11.63
N TRP A 504 1.76 14.65 -12.32
CA TRP A 504 2.96 14.20 -11.63
C TRP A 504 3.80 15.41 -11.25
N ILE A 505 4.03 15.54 -9.95
CA ILE A 505 4.89 16.53 -9.34
C ILE A 505 5.98 15.77 -8.58
N PRO A 506 7.27 15.92 -8.96
CA PRO A 506 8.38 15.21 -8.31
C PRO A 506 8.31 15.34 -6.80
N VAL A 507 8.52 14.22 -6.09
CA VAL A 507 8.41 14.08 -4.63
C VAL A 507 7.00 14.26 -4.07
N VAL A 508 6.24 15.26 -4.51
CA VAL A 508 4.90 15.57 -4.00
C VAL A 508 3.91 14.46 -4.35
N THR A 509 3.91 13.94 -5.58
CA THR A 509 3.04 12.83 -5.97
C THR A 509 3.37 11.56 -5.18
N PHE A 510 4.65 11.29 -4.89
CA PHE A 510 5.02 10.19 -4.01
C PHE A 510 4.41 10.34 -2.61
N LEU A 511 4.53 11.52 -1.99
CA LEU A 511 3.94 11.80 -0.68
C LEU A 511 2.40 11.70 -0.70
N GLN A 512 1.78 12.22 -1.75
CA GLN A 512 0.34 12.19 -1.95
C GLN A 512 -0.17 10.74 -2.07
N VAL A 513 0.38 9.95 -2.98
CA VAL A 513 -0.03 8.54 -3.17
C VAL A 513 0.29 7.70 -1.93
N SER A 514 1.40 7.96 -1.23
CA SER A 514 1.70 7.32 0.07
C SER A 514 0.62 7.57 1.12
N ALA A 515 0.06 8.79 1.18
CA ALA A 515 -1.02 9.09 2.11
C ALA A 515 -2.35 8.47 1.66
N ASP A 516 -2.59 8.40 0.35
CA ASP A 516 -3.78 7.78 -0.21
C ASP A 516 -3.83 6.27 0.12
N MET A 517 -2.68 5.58 0.19
CA MET A 517 -2.62 4.17 0.63
C MET A 517 -3.27 3.92 2.00
N ALA A 518 -3.20 4.89 2.91
CA ALA A 518 -3.75 4.74 4.27
C ALA A 518 -5.28 4.81 4.32
N VAL A 519 -5.92 5.30 3.25
CA VAL A 519 -7.38 5.43 3.11
C VAL A 519 -7.88 4.66 1.89
N ALA A 520 -7.11 3.68 1.41
CA ALA A 520 -7.36 2.99 0.15
C ALA A 520 -8.68 2.21 0.13
N VAL A 521 -9.18 1.81 1.30
CA VAL A 521 -10.42 1.06 1.51
C VAL A 521 -11.57 1.92 2.04
N ASP A 522 -11.30 3.20 2.39
CA ASP A 522 -12.31 4.15 2.88
C ASP A 522 -13.06 4.85 1.74
N VAL A 523 -13.40 4.08 0.70
CA VAL A 523 -14.12 4.54 -0.50
C VAL A 523 -15.17 3.51 -0.91
N PRO A 524 -16.22 3.93 -1.65
CA PRO A 524 -17.19 2.99 -2.17
C PRO A 524 -16.56 1.98 -3.13
N ASP A 525 -17.18 0.81 -3.21
CA ASP A 525 -16.83 -0.25 -4.15
C ASP A 525 -16.78 0.27 -5.61
N GLY A 526 -15.82 -0.25 -6.39
CA GLY A 526 -15.48 0.27 -7.72
C GLY A 526 -14.49 1.44 -7.71
N HIS A 527 -13.95 1.81 -6.55
CA HIS A 527 -12.89 2.79 -6.37
C HIS A 527 -11.84 2.28 -5.38
N GLY A 528 -10.65 2.88 -5.41
CA GLY A 528 -9.54 2.54 -4.52
C GLY A 528 -9.26 1.04 -4.51
N HIS A 529 -9.04 0.50 -3.32
CA HIS A 529 -8.67 -0.89 -3.09
C HIS A 529 -9.88 -1.76 -2.67
N VAL A 530 -11.09 -1.46 -3.17
CA VAL A 530 -12.33 -2.18 -2.83
C VAL A 530 -12.94 -2.84 -4.07
N TYR A 531 -12.92 -4.18 -4.14
CA TYR A 531 -13.14 -4.93 -5.40
C TYR A 531 -14.41 -5.80 -5.48
N VAL A 532 -15.26 -5.80 -4.43
CA VAL A 532 -16.34 -6.77 -4.23
C VAL A 532 -17.31 -6.85 -5.43
N GLN A 533 -17.65 -5.72 -6.05
CA GLN A 533 -18.68 -5.61 -7.08
C GLN A 533 -18.41 -6.51 -8.29
N ASN A 534 -17.14 -6.66 -8.68
CA ASN A 534 -16.74 -7.36 -9.91
C ASN A 534 -16.28 -8.80 -9.67
N VAL A 535 -16.22 -9.27 -8.42
CA VAL A 535 -15.74 -10.62 -8.08
C VAL A 535 -16.60 -11.71 -8.70
N ALA A 536 -17.93 -11.60 -8.59
CA ALA A 536 -18.84 -12.57 -9.18
C ALA A 536 -18.74 -12.63 -10.70
N ASP A 537 -18.51 -11.48 -11.35
CA ASP A 537 -18.29 -11.40 -12.79
C ASP A 537 -17.00 -12.09 -13.21
N ALA A 538 -15.92 -11.78 -12.50
CA ALA A 538 -14.60 -12.33 -12.77
C ALA A 538 -14.60 -13.85 -12.62
N TRP A 539 -15.12 -14.40 -11.51
CA TRP A 539 -15.18 -15.84 -11.33
C TRP A 539 -16.08 -16.55 -12.34
N ALA A 540 -17.23 -15.95 -12.69
CA ALA A 540 -18.12 -16.50 -13.71
C ALA A 540 -17.43 -16.56 -15.07
N ALA A 541 -16.65 -15.54 -15.42
CA ALA A 541 -15.90 -15.47 -16.67
C ALA A 541 -14.69 -16.42 -16.68
N VAL A 542 -13.99 -16.58 -15.55
CA VAL A 542 -12.84 -17.48 -15.41
C VAL A 542 -13.26 -18.94 -15.49
N LEU A 543 -14.24 -19.36 -14.68
CA LEU A 543 -14.54 -20.78 -14.48
C LEU A 543 -15.69 -21.33 -15.32
N GLN A 544 -16.54 -20.44 -15.84
CA GLN A 544 -17.74 -20.75 -16.62
C GLN A 544 -18.51 -21.97 -16.05
N PRO A 545 -19.03 -21.88 -14.81
CA PRO A 545 -19.68 -23.03 -14.16
C PRO A 545 -20.87 -23.53 -14.99
N PRO A 546 -21.07 -24.86 -15.13
CA PRO A 546 -22.16 -25.40 -15.94
C PRO A 546 -23.54 -24.91 -15.49
N GLY A 547 -24.30 -24.33 -16.42
CA GLY A 547 -25.63 -23.78 -16.15
C GLY A 547 -25.64 -22.44 -15.40
N TRP A 548 -24.49 -21.80 -15.20
CA TRP A 548 -24.41 -20.44 -14.67
C TRP A 548 -24.80 -19.41 -15.72
N THR A 549 -25.67 -18.45 -15.37
CA THR A 549 -26.16 -17.42 -16.30
C THR A 549 -25.82 -16.01 -15.81
N PRO A 550 -25.83 -14.99 -16.70
CA PRO A 550 -25.65 -13.60 -16.29
C PRO A 550 -26.64 -13.12 -15.21
N GLU A 551 -27.88 -13.64 -15.23
CA GLU A 551 -28.90 -13.34 -14.22
C GLU A 551 -28.51 -13.87 -12.84
N MET A 552 -27.85 -15.03 -12.78
CA MET A 552 -27.33 -15.58 -11.53
C MET A 552 -26.19 -14.72 -10.99
N THR A 553 -25.29 -14.24 -11.85
CA THR A 553 -24.26 -13.26 -11.45
C THR A 553 -24.91 -11.99 -10.90
N ALA A 554 -25.90 -11.43 -11.60
CA ALA A 554 -26.60 -10.21 -11.15
C ALA A 554 -27.32 -10.41 -9.81
N LYS A 555 -27.88 -11.60 -9.55
CA LYS A 555 -28.49 -11.97 -8.27
C LYS A 555 -27.46 -12.13 -7.15
N LEU A 556 -26.26 -12.62 -7.47
CA LEU A 556 -25.20 -12.89 -6.50
C LEU A 556 -24.49 -11.62 -6.03
N ARG A 557 -24.19 -10.67 -6.93
CA ARG A 557 -23.46 -9.42 -6.63
C ARG A 557 -23.88 -8.73 -5.32
N PRO A 558 -25.18 -8.43 -5.07
CA PRO A 558 -25.60 -7.73 -3.85
C PRO A 558 -25.52 -8.57 -2.56
N MET A 559 -25.18 -9.86 -2.65
CA MET A 559 -25.04 -10.76 -1.50
C MET A 559 -23.60 -10.89 -1.01
N LEU A 560 -22.62 -10.36 -1.75
CA LEU A 560 -21.21 -10.48 -1.43
C LEU A 560 -20.73 -9.32 -0.55
N SER A 561 -19.81 -9.61 0.36
CA SER A 561 -19.11 -8.64 1.22
C SER A 561 -17.67 -9.09 1.42
N SER A 562 -16.75 -8.14 1.66
CA SER A 562 -15.33 -8.46 1.86
C SER A 562 -15.00 -8.95 3.27
N ASN A 563 -15.84 -8.58 4.26
CA ASN A 563 -15.61 -8.81 5.70
C ASN A 563 -14.26 -8.27 6.19
N GLU A 564 -13.74 -7.19 5.60
CA GLU A 564 -12.44 -6.62 6.00
C GLU A 564 -12.43 -6.04 7.43
N ASN A 565 -13.59 -5.56 7.90
CA ASN A 565 -13.77 -4.97 9.24
C ASN A 565 -14.47 -5.92 10.23
N ALA A 566 -14.59 -7.20 9.87
CA ALA A 566 -15.23 -8.22 10.71
C ALA A 566 -14.28 -8.79 11.76
#